data_AF-A0A9N9JV95-F1
#
_entry.id   AF-A0A9N9JV95-F1
#
_cell.length_a   1.000
_cell.length_b   1.000
_cell.length_c   1.000
_cell.angle_alpha   90.00
_cell.angle_beta   90.00
_cell.angle_gamma   90.00
#
_symmetry.space_group_name_H-M   'P 1'
#
loop_
_entity.id
_entity.type
_entity.pdbx_description
1 polymer ?
#
loop_
_entity_poly.entity_id
_entity_poly.type
_entity_poly.pdbx_seq_one_letter_code
_entity_poly.pdbx_strand_id
1 'polypeptide(L)' 'TYPFTLDPFQEKAIACIERLESVLVSAHTSAGKTVVAEYAIAQSLKNKQR' A
#
# COMPACT_ATOMS: atom_id res chain seq x y z
N THR A 1 1.24 -6.55 10.20
CA THR A 1 2.44 -5.71 10.45
C THR A 1 3.59 -6.30 9.68
N TYR A 2 4.36 -5.47 8.99
CA TYR A 2 5.53 -5.92 8.22
C TYR A 2 6.75 -6.11 9.13
N PRO A 3 7.65 -7.09 8.86
CA PRO A 3 8.85 -7.34 9.67
C PRO A 3 10.01 -6.37 9.34
N PHE A 4 9.73 -5.26 8.65
CA PHE A 4 10.69 -4.25 8.22
C PHE A 4 10.06 -2.86 8.29
N THR A 5 10.89 -1.83 8.33
CA THR A 5 10.45 -0.43 8.25
C THR A 5 10.01 -0.12 6.82
N LEU A 6 8.86 0.53 6.69
CA LEU A 6 8.35 0.96 5.39
C LEU A 6 9.18 2.13 4.86
N ASP A 7 9.42 2.13 3.55
CA ASP A 7 9.99 3.31 2.91
C ASP A 7 8.97 4.46 2.91
N PRO A 8 9.41 5.73 2.93
CA PRO A 8 8.49 6.89 2.98
C PRO A 8 7.43 6.91 1.88
N PHE A 9 7.76 6.39 0.68
CA PHE A 9 6.78 6.33 -0.42
C PHE A 9 5.71 5.26 -0.17
N GLN A 10 6.05 4.15 0.50
CA GLN A 10 5.13 3.07 0.86
C GLN A 10 4.16 3.57 1.94
N GLU A 11 4.68 4.23 2.98
CA GLU A 11 3.86 4.85 4.02
C GLU A 11 2.88 5.87 3.44
N LYS A 12 3.36 6.74 2.55
CA LYS A 12 2.50 7.76 1.91
C LYS A 12 1.41 7.12 1.05
N ALA A 13 1.73 6.08 0.29
CA ALA A 13 0.75 5.38 -0.53
C ALA A 13 -0.29 4.64 0.32
N ILE A 14 0.14 3.97 1.39
CA ILE A 14 -0.74 3.32 2.37
C ILE A 14 -1.67 4.35 3.01
N ALA A 15 -1.17 5.52 3.39
CA ALA A 15 -2.00 6.59 3.95
C ALA A 15 -3.06 7.09 2.96
N CYS A 16 -2.77 7.17 1.65
CA CYS A 16 -3.78 7.47 0.63
C CYS A 16 -4.87 6.38 0.56
N ILE A 17 -4.45 5.11 0.58
CA ILE A 17 -5.36 3.95 0.56
C ILE A 17 -6.26 3.94 1.82
N GLU A 18 -5.72 4.24 3.00
CA GLU A 18 -6.50 4.39 4.24
C GLU A 18 -7.57 5.48 4.16
N ARG A 19 -7.30 6.57 3.43
CA ARG A 19 -8.25 7.65 3.17
C ARG A 19 -9.22 7.38 2.00
N LEU A 20 -9.18 6.17 1.42
CA LEU A 20 -9.96 5.79 0.24
C LEU A 20 -9.67 6.70 -0.99
N GLU A 21 -8.45 7.20 -1.09
CA GLU A 21 -7.97 7.98 -2.24
C GLU A 21 -7.25 7.08 -3.25
N SER A 22 -7.45 7.33 -4.54
CA SER A 22 -6.67 6.69 -5.60
C SER A 22 -5.21 7.16 -5.56
N VAL A 23 -4.27 6.24 -5.73
CA VAL A 23 -2.83 6.54 -5.75
C VAL A 23 -2.11 5.85 -6.91
N LEU A 24 -1.21 6.57 -7.59
CA LEU A 24 -0.29 6.03 -8.58
C LEU A 24 1.13 6.00 -7.99
N VAL A 25 1.71 4.81 -7.87
CA VAL A 25 3.09 4.64 -7.38
C VAL A 25 4.03 4.37 -8.54
N SER A 26 4.89 5.35 -8.85
CA SER A 26 5.99 5.19 -9.81
C SER A 26 7.30 5.00 -9.06
N ALA A 27 7.83 3.79 -9.07
CA ALA A 27 9.12 3.44 -8.47
C ALA A 27 9.75 2.27 -9.24
N HIS A 28 11.05 2.02 -9.07
CA HIS A 28 11.73 0.87 -9.70
C HIS A 28 11.15 -0.47 -9.22
N THR A 29 11.27 -1.53 -10.02
CA THR A 29 10.69 -2.87 -9.70
C THR A 29 11.14 -3.40 -8.35
N SER A 30 12.41 -3.22 -8.00
CA SER A 30 13.01 -3.67 -6.74
C SER A 30 12.68 -2.79 -5.52
N ALA A 31 12.00 -1.65 -5.70
CA ALA A 31 11.73 -0.71 -4.60
C ALA A 31 10.62 -1.18 -3.63
N GLY A 32 9.98 -2.33 -3.87
CA GLY A 32 8.97 -2.87 -2.95
C GLY A 32 7.54 -2.34 -3.17
N LYS A 33 7.17 -1.97 -4.40
CA LYS A 33 5.79 -1.55 -4.73
C LYS A 33 4.72 -2.59 -4.35
N THR A 34 5.08 -3.87 -4.28
CA THR A 34 4.19 -4.97 -3.88
C THR A 34 3.56 -4.75 -2.50
N VAL A 35 4.29 -4.14 -1.56
CA VAL A 35 3.81 -3.84 -0.20
C VAL A 35 2.55 -2.96 -0.23
N VAL A 36 2.50 -1.98 -1.14
CA VAL A 36 1.35 -1.09 -1.33
C VAL A 36 0.14 -1.87 -1.88
N ALA A 37 0.37 -2.78 -2.81
CA ALA A 37 -0.68 -3.62 -3.39
C ALA A 37 -1.24 -4.63 -2.36
N GLU A 38 -0.37 -5.28 -1.59
CA GLU A 38 -0.76 -6.20 -0.50
C GLU A 38 -1.60 -5.48 0.56
N TYR A 39 -1.22 -4.25 0.92
CA TYR A 39 -2.00 -3.44 1.85
C TYR A 39 -3.40 -3.13 1.31
N ALA A 40 -3.52 -2.70 0.04
CA ALA A 40 -4.82 -2.42 -0.58
C ALA A 40 -5.73 -3.67 -0.58
N ILE A 41 -5.19 -4.84 -0.93
CA ILE A 41 -5.93 -6.10 -0.89
C ILE A 41 -6.40 -6.41 0.53
N ALA A 42 -5.50 -6.31 1.52
CA ALA A 42 -5.83 -6.57 2.92
C ALA A 42 -6.92 -5.61 3.44
N GLN A 43 -6.88 -4.35 3.05
CA GLN A 43 -7.90 -3.35 3.42
C GLN A 43 -9.26 -3.69 2.78
N SER A 44 -9.29 -4.02 1.49
CA SER A 44 -10.52 -4.44 0.80
C SER A 44 -11.14 -5.69 1.46
N LEU A 45 -10.32 -6.70 1.77
CA LEU A 45 -10.78 -7.91 2.46
C LEU A 45 -11.33 -7.58 3.86
N LYS A 46 -10.64 -6.72 4.63
CA LYS A 46 -11.12 -6.24 5.93
C LYS A 46 -12.46 -5.53 5.83
N ASN A 47 -12.68 -4.79 4.74
CA ASN A 47 -13.92 -4.05 4.47
C ASN A 47 -14.99 -4.89 3.75
N LYS A 48 -14.75 -6.18 3.49
CA LYS A 48 -15.65 -7.08 2.72
C LYS A 48 -15.96 -6.54 1.31
N GLN A 49 -14.98 -5.88 0.70
CA GLN A 49 -15.03 -5.38 -0.68
C GLN A 49 -14.33 -6.35 -1.64
N ARG A 50 -14.55 -6.19 -2.95
CA ARG A 50 -13.98 -7.05 -4.00
C ARG A 50 -13.33 -6.23 -5.10
#